data_AF-A0A931UKD4-F1
#
_entry.id   AF-A0A931UKD4-F1
#
_cell.length_a   1.000
_cell.length_b   1.000
_cell.length_c   1.000
_cell.angle_alpha   90.00
_cell.angle_beta   90.00
_cell.angle_gamma   90.00
#
_symmetry.space_group_name_H-M   'P 1'
#
loop_
_entity.id
_entity.type
_entity.pdbx_description
1 polymer ?
#
loop_
_entity_poly.entity_id
_entity_poly.type
_entity_poly.pdbx_seq_one_letter_code
_entity_poly.pdbx_strand_id
1 'polypeptide(L)' 'MAEAKLPEALDPNVTRREIVVEADAETLERMRKQGHARGFTILCDEGANVGGENTAPSPSPRGS' A
#
# COMPACT_ATOMS: atom_id res chain seq x y z
N MET A 1 37.68 18.60 -11.78
CA MET A 1 36.21 18.59 -11.93
C MET A 1 35.67 17.69 -10.85
N ALA A 2 34.82 18.18 -9.94
CA ALA A 2 34.21 17.32 -8.93
C ALA A 2 33.16 16.43 -9.60
N GLU A 3 33.24 15.13 -9.35
CA GLU A 3 32.29 14.15 -9.84
C GLU A 3 30.92 14.41 -9.21
N ALA A 4 29.89 14.55 -10.03
CA ALA A 4 28.54 14.82 -9.54
C ALA A 4 28.00 13.58 -8.85
N LYS A 5 27.75 13.66 -7.54
CA LYS A 5 27.14 12.57 -6.77
C LYS A 5 25.76 12.26 -7.37
N LEU A 6 25.56 11.03 -7.81
CA LEU A 6 24.25 10.54 -8.26
C LEU A 6 23.22 10.70 -7.12
N PRO A 7 21.99 11.14 -7.42
CA PRO A 7 20.91 11.08 -6.44
C PRO A 7 20.74 9.63 -5.95
N GLU A 8 20.56 9.42 -4.64
CA GLU A 8 20.44 8.07 -4.04
C GLU A 8 19.31 7.23 -4.66
N ALA A 9 18.28 7.90 -5.19
CA ALA A 9 17.18 7.27 -5.92
C ALA A 9 17.64 6.51 -7.19
N LEU A 10 18.76 6.93 -7.78
CA LEU A 10 19.31 6.44 -9.05
C LEU A 10 20.63 5.68 -8.88
N ASP A 11 21.13 5.52 -7.65
CA ASP A 11 22.37 4.80 -7.39
C ASP A 11 22.13 3.28 -7.44
N PRO A 12 22.78 2.54 -8.38
CA PRO A 12 22.61 1.10 -8.52
C PRO A 12 23.16 0.29 -7.34
N ASN A 13 23.95 0.90 -6.45
CA ASN A 13 24.49 0.24 -5.26
C ASN A 13 23.54 0.31 -4.05
N VAL A 14 22.47 1.10 -4.12
CA VAL A 14 21.45 1.19 -3.06
C VAL A 14 20.45 0.03 -3.23
N THR A 15 20.63 -1.03 -2.44
CA THR A 15 19.83 -2.27 -2.55
C THR A 15 18.65 -2.36 -1.59
N ARG A 16 18.58 -1.48 -0.58
CA ARG A 16 17.49 -1.44 0.41
C ARG A 16 17.07 0.00 0.68
N ARG A 17 15.76 0.24 0.68
CA ARG A 17 15.12 1.48 1.14
C ARG A 17 14.04 1.12 2.12
N GLU A 18 13.96 1.88 3.21
CA GLU A 18 12.94 1.72 4.23
C GLU A 18 12.02 2.93 4.17
N ILE A 19 10.75 2.69 3.94
CA ILE A 19 9.73 3.73 3.82
C ILE A 19 8.65 3.40 4.85
N VAL A 20 8.50 4.26 5.85
CA VAL A 20 7.45 4.14 6.87
C VAL A 20 6.31 5.07 6.48
N VAL A 21 5.10 4.52 6.40
CA VAL A 21 3.87 5.24 6.08
C VAL A 21 2.86 4.99 7.19
N GLU A 22 2.42 6.06 7.84
CA GLU A 22 1.29 6.04 8.76
C GLU A 22 0.04 6.48 7.99
N ALA A 23 -1.06 5.78 8.21
CA ALA A 23 -2.33 6.01 7.53
C ALA A 23 -3.49 5.82 8.51
N ASP A 24 -4.43 6.75 8.50
CA ASP A 24 -5.73 6.55 9.13
C ASP A 24 -6.60 5.73 8.19
N ALA A 25 -7.21 4.68 8.73
CA ALA A 25 -8.10 3.81 7.97
C ALA A 25 -9.43 3.63 8.70
N GLU A 26 -10.50 3.59 7.92
CA GLU A 26 -11.85 3.31 8.39
C GLU A 26 -12.38 2.02 7.78
N THR A 27 -13.19 1.31 8.56
CA THR A 27 -13.98 0.19 8.06
C THR A 27 -15.33 0.75 7.63
N LEU A 28 -15.60 0.63 6.34
CA LEU A 28 -16.86 0.98 5.72
C LEU A 28 -17.84 -0.20 5.83
N GLU A 29 -18.96 -0.08 5.14
CA GLU A 29 -19.93 -1.17 5.06
C GLU A 29 -19.33 -2.42 4.39
N ARG A 30 -19.90 -3.58 4.70
CA ARG A 30 -19.62 -4.84 3.97
C ARG A 30 -18.13 -5.17 3.92
N MET A 31 -17.44 -5.03 5.06
CA MET A 31 -16.03 -5.41 5.23
C MET A 31 -15.03 -4.66 4.33
N ARG A 32 -15.47 -3.57 3.67
CA ARG A 32 -14.63 -2.68 2.90
C ARG A 32 -13.83 -1.78 3.84
N LYS A 33 -12.56 -1.54 3.51
CA LYS A 33 -11.65 -0.72 4.29
C LYS A 33 -11.07 0.37 3.38
N GLN A 34 -11.03 1.59 3.88
CA GLN A 34 -10.46 2.74 3.17
C GLN A 34 -9.40 3.39 4.05
N GLY A 35 -8.17 3.49 3.54
CA GLY A 35 -7.06 4.16 4.20
C GLY A 35 -6.59 5.37 3.42
N HIS A 36 -6.20 6.44 4.11
CA HIS A 36 -5.61 7.63 3.49
C HIS A 36 -4.15 7.78 3.90
N ALA A 37 -3.26 7.86 2.91
CA ALA A 37 -1.82 8.04 3.14
C ALA A 37 -1.25 9.05 2.15
N ARG A 38 -0.80 10.22 2.64
CA ARG A 38 -0.08 11.25 1.86
C ARG A 38 -0.68 11.57 0.48
N GLY A 39 -2.02 11.66 0.40
CA GLY A 39 -2.75 11.98 -0.84
C GLY A 39 -3.16 10.77 -1.69
N PHE A 40 -2.86 9.54 -1.25
CA PHE A 40 -3.33 8.31 -1.85
C PHE A 40 -4.47 7.71 -1.02
N THR A 41 -5.48 7.18 -1.71
CA THR A 41 -6.54 6.38 -1.11
C THR A 41 -6.25 4.90 -1.38
N ILE A 42 -6.11 4.12 -0.32
CA ILE A 42 -5.95 2.67 -0.37
C ILE A 42 -7.32 2.06 -0.09
N LEU A 43 -7.83 1.27 -1.04
CA LEU A 43 -9.07 0.52 -0.88
C LEU A 43 -8.76 -0.96 -0.71
N CYS A 44 -9.42 -1.57 0.27
CA CYS A 44 -9.38 -3.00 0.52
C CYS A 44 -10.82 -3.52 0.58
N ASP A 45 -11.13 -4.61 -0.10
CA ASP A 45 -12.45 -5.24 -0.08
C ASP A 45 -12.25 -6.73 0.06
N GLU A 46 -12.90 -7.31 1.06
CA GLU A 46 -12.80 -8.75 1.28
C GLU A 46 -13.61 -9.53 0.23
N GLY A 47 -13.37 -10.83 0.12
CA GLY A 47 -14.18 -11.70 -0.73
C GLY A 47 -15.61 -11.88 -0.22
N ALA A 48 -16.53 -12.24 -1.12
CA ALA A 48 -17.93 -12.57 -0.79
C ALA A 48 -18.07 -13.62 0.32
N ASN A 49 -17.08 -14.53 0.43
CA ASN A 49 -17.05 -15.59 1.43
C ASN A 49 -16.97 -15.10 2.88
N VAL A 50 -16.56 -13.84 3.10
CA VAL A 50 -16.49 -13.21 4.43
C VAL A 50 -17.32 -11.93 4.51
N GLY A 51 -18.27 -11.73 3.58
CA GLY A 51 -19.21 -10.61 3.59
C GLY A 51 -18.72 -9.35 2.87
N GLY A 52 -17.67 -9.43 2.06
CA GLY A 52 -17.20 -8.35 1.18
C GLY A 52 -17.74 -8.42 -0.25
N GLU A 53 -17.45 -7.40 -1.05
CA GLU A 53 -17.94 -7.30 -2.44
C GLU A 53 -16.85 -7.62 -3.47
N ASN A 54 -15.61 -7.90 -3.04
CA ASN A 54 -14.46 -8.23 -3.88
C ASN A 54 -14.19 -7.19 -4.99
N THR A 55 -14.52 -5.92 -4.75
CA THR A 55 -14.36 -4.80 -5.70
C THR A 55 -12.98 -4.14 -5.62
N ALA A 56 -12.21 -4.45 -4.58
CA ALA A 56 -10.84 -4.04 -4.37
C ALA A 56 -10.00 -5.23 -3.87
N PRO A 57 -8.66 -5.18 -3.95
CA PRO A 57 -7.82 -6.28 -3.50
C PRO A 57 -8.05 -6.59 -2.01
N SER A 58 -8.25 -7.86 -1.69
CA SER A 58 -8.33 -8.34 -0.31
C SER A 58 -6.97 -8.27 0.38
N PRO A 59 -6.89 -7.94 1.69
CA PRO A 59 -5.65 -8.00 2.45
C PRO A 59 -5.22 -9.46 2.75
N SER A 60 -6.15 -10.41 2.67
CA SER A 60 -5.87 -11.85 2.82
C SER A 60 -5.36 -12.45 1.50
N PRO A 61 -4.31 -13.32 1.54
CA PRO A 61 -3.91 -14.08 0.37
C PRO A 61 -5.11 -14.89 -0.14
N ARG A 62 -5.33 -14.94 -1.46
CA ARG A 62 -6.38 -15.81 -2.00
C ARG A 62 -6.09 -17.27 -1.61
N GLY A 63 -6.93 -17.85 -0.75
CA GLY A 63 -6.94 -19.29 -0.48
C GLY A 63 -6.46 -19.77 0.90
N SER A 64 -6.62 -18.99 1.97
CA SER A 64 -6.54 -19.52 3.35
C SER A 64 -7.87 -20.04 3.84
#